data_AF-F9LXF3-F1
#
_entry.id   AF-F9LXF3-F1
#
_cell.length_a   1.000
_cell.length_b   1.000
_cell.length_c   1.000
_cell.angle_alpha   90.00
_cell.angle_beta   90.00
_cell.angle_gamma   90.00
#
_symmetry.space_group_name_H-M   'P 1'
#
loop_
_entity.id
_entity.type
_entity.pdbx_description
1 polymer ?
#
loop_
_entity_poly.entity_id
_entity_poly.type
_entity_poly.pdbx_seq_one_letter_code
_entity_poly.pdbx_strand_id
1 'polypeptide(L)'
;MKQEIFKELYDKFDGQFQIGNYQKNLTYWKKYVDELGDIEEFPIDKWIKQDENDKTYLPSYLEHQEKLFGHARPGLSSNGYMIYKHSKGQFYDGYQKKDKFFDDISKIENDYNSNISKLIMKLIHAVSLEEIYEIEKSDEYQKFSGKQLLRKISVLMSMLETTNYKYELTWIYRDESLYSIAEILDVDTNECETKLQLNNHIYSRAKIWAEIGESSDLLAHIKLTEFLWFLTDTSYNVKELSDINVNNIIFHGAPGTGKTYSVSNGIEKLQSINSTLYKDALFTQFHPSYTYQDFIEGIKPVGIVGGSLDLKVINGTFKDFCIRVKKKMKSIIRSIMRSIKQMLKKA
;
A
#
# COMPACT_ATOMS: atom_id res chain seq x y z
N MET A 1 5.85 -0.53 14.60
CA MET A 1 5.46 -1.93 14.92
C MET A 1 6.71 -2.71 15.32
N LYS A 2 6.62 -3.80 16.09
CA LYS A 2 7.78 -4.68 16.35
C LYS A 2 7.98 -5.69 15.21
N GLN A 3 9.23 -6.07 14.93
CA GLN A 3 9.59 -7.00 13.85
C GLN A 3 8.85 -8.34 13.95
N GLU A 4 8.71 -8.93 15.14
CA GLU A 4 8.07 -10.24 15.31
C GLU A 4 6.59 -10.20 14.93
N ILE A 5 5.91 -9.08 15.22
CA ILE A 5 4.51 -8.86 14.86
C ILE A 5 4.38 -8.70 13.35
N PHE A 6 5.26 -7.90 12.74
CA PHE A 6 5.29 -7.74 11.29
C PHE A 6 5.46 -9.08 10.60
N LYS A 7 6.42 -9.90 11.06
CA LYS A 7 6.68 -11.23 10.51
C LYS A 7 5.49 -12.16 10.68
N GLU A 8 4.86 -12.18 11.85
CA GLU A 8 3.66 -13.00 12.09
C GLU A 8 2.51 -12.61 11.14
N LEU A 9 2.28 -11.31 10.95
CA LEU A 9 1.25 -10.81 10.03
C LEU A 9 1.60 -11.12 8.57
N TYR A 10 2.87 -10.94 8.16
CA TYR A 10 3.35 -11.26 6.82
C TYR A 10 3.25 -12.76 6.50
N ASP A 11 3.64 -13.63 7.42
CA ASP A 11 3.58 -15.08 7.22
C ASP A 11 2.15 -15.57 7.01
N LYS A 12 1.22 -14.96 7.73
CA LYS A 12 -0.22 -15.25 7.63
C LYS A 12 -0.93 -14.50 6.52
N PHE A 13 -0.30 -13.48 5.94
CA PHE A 13 -0.84 -12.78 4.79
C PHE A 13 -0.90 -13.74 3.60
N ASP A 14 -2.12 -14.03 3.17
CA ASP A 14 -2.41 -14.90 2.05
C ASP A 14 -3.20 -14.11 1.01
N GLY A 15 -2.85 -14.31 -0.26
CA GLY A 15 -3.39 -13.56 -1.38
C GLY A 15 -3.35 -14.42 -2.64
N GLN A 16 -4.34 -14.25 -3.50
CA GLN A 16 -4.33 -14.91 -4.81
C GLN A 16 -3.42 -14.12 -5.77
N PHE A 17 -2.13 -14.44 -5.74
CA PHE A 17 -1.13 -13.81 -6.60
C PHE A 17 -1.10 -14.48 -7.97
N GLN A 18 -1.66 -13.82 -9.00
CA GLN A 18 -1.61 -14.32 -10.37
C GLN A 18 -0.26 -14.00 -11.02
N ILE A 19 0.79 -14.74 -10.62
CA ILE A 19 2.20 -14.52 -11.05
C ILE A 19 2.33 -14.40 -12.57
N GLY A 20 1.59 -15.22 -13.33
CA GLY A 20 1.62 -15.17 -14.81
C GLY A 20 1.23 -13.81 -15.39
N ASN A 21 0.35 -13.05 -14.73
CA ASN A 21 0.00 -11.70 -15.17
C ASN A 21 1.15 -10.70 -14.96
N TYR A 22 1.89 -10.83 -13.85
CA TYR A 22 3.08 -10.02 -13.58
C TYR A 22 4.16 -10.32 -14.60
N GLN A 23 4.45 -11.59 -14.86
CA GLN A 23 5.43 -12.00 -15.88
C GLN A 23 5.05 -11.50 -17.28
N LYS A 24 3.76 -11.56 -17.65
CA LYS A 24 3.28 -11.03 -18.93
C LYS A 24 3.47 -9.52 -19.03
N ASN A 25 3.16 -8.76 -17.96
CA ASN A 25 3.40 -7.32 -17.93
C ASN A 25 4.89 -6.98 -18.01
N LEU A 26 5.76 -7.69 -17.28
CA LEU A 26 7.20 -7.49 -17.36
C LEU A 26 7.77 -7.82 -18.74
N THR A 27 7.24 -8.85 -19.41
CA THR A 27 7.61 -9.18 -20.79
C THR A 27 7.23 -8.04 -21.75
N TYR A 28 6.04 -7.47 -21.58
CA TYR A 28 5.60 -6.32 -22.35
C TYR A 28 6.48 -5.09 -22.08
N TRP A 29 6.73 -4.77 -20.82
CA TRP A 29 7.58 -3.64 -20.42
C TRP A 29 9.00 -3.77 -20.96
N LYS A 30 9.62 -4.95 -20.83
CA LYS A 30 10.94 -5.24 -21.39
C LYS A 30 10.96 -5.00 -22.89
N LYS A 31 9.99 -5.57 -23.62
CA LYS A 31 9.87 -5.36 -25.07
C LYS A 31 9.72 -3.88 -25.42
N TYR A 32 8.91 -3.14 -24.67
CA TYR A 32 8.72 -1.70 -24.87
C TYR A 32 10.03 -0.92 -24.71
N VAL A 33 10.83 -1.24 -23.69
CA VAL A 33 12.15 -0.63 -23.46
C VAL A 33 13.14 -1.04 -24.54
N ASP A 34 13.21 -2.32 -24.90
CA ASP A 34 14.10 -2.83 -25.96
C ASP A 34 13.79 -2.16 -27.33
N GLU A 35 12.51 -1.87 -27.62
CA GLU A 35 12.07 -1.16 -28.83
C GLU A 35 12.46 0.33 -28.86
N LEU A 36 12.88 0.93 -27.73
CA LEU A 36 13.46 2.28 -27.74
C LEU A 36 14.88 2.26 -28.32
N GLY A 37 15.61 1.15 -28.20
CA GLY A 37 16.98 1.02 -28.71
C GLY A 37 17.92 2.10 -28.14
N ASP A 38 18.82 2.61 -28.98
CA ASP A 38 19.85 3.59 -28.59
C ASP A 38 19.40 5.06 -28.78
N ILE A 39 18.10 5.34 -28.77
CA ILE A 39 17.64 6.73 -28.91
C ILE A 39 18.02 7.56 -27.68
N GLU A 40 18.52 8.78 -27.90
CA GLU A 40 18.88 9.70 -26.81
C GLU A 40 17.65 10.46 -26.25
N GLU A 41 16.62 10.62 -27.07
CA GLU A 41 15.41 11.37 -26.75
C GLU A 41 14.18 10.46 -26.86
N PHE A 42 13.38 10.43 -25.79
CA PHE A 42 12.10 9.75 -25.77
C PHE A 42 11.14 10.42 -26.78
N PRO A 43 10.49 9.67 -27.69
CA PRO A 43 9.67 10.25 -28.75
C PRO A 43 8.35 10.88 -28.24
N ILE A 44 8.02 12.07 -28.74
CA ILE A 44 6.81 12.82 -28.33
C ILE A 44 5.50 12.10 -28.64
N ASP A 45 5.47 11.34 -29.73
CA ASP A 45 4.34 10.51 -30.16
C ASP A 45 4.11 9.31 -29.24
N LYS A 46 5.15 8.83 -28.53
CA LYS A 46 5.03 7.85 -27.45
C LYS A 46 4.60 8.47 -26.12
N TRP A 47 4.61 9.79 -25.98
CA TRP A 47 4.15 10.50 -24.77
C TRP A 47 2.75 11.08 -24.89
N ILE A 48 2.38 11.57 -26.07
CA ILE A 48 1.10 12.24 -26.32
C ILE A 48 0.17 11.30 -27.09
N LYS A 49 -1.08 11.20 -26.66
CA LYS A 49 -2.12 10.44 -27.38
C LYS A 49 -2.33 10.97 -28.80
N GLN A 50 -2.43 10.09 -29.77
CA GLN A 50 -2.66 10.44 -31.17
C GLN A 50 -4.10 10.89 -31.42
N ASP A 51 -5.06 10.20 -30.79
CA ASP A 51 -6.49 10.54 -30.79
C ASP A 51 -7.14 10.16 -29.44
N GLU A 52 -8.45 10.38 -29.29
CA GLU A 52 -9.17 10.11 -28.05
C GLU A 52 -9.28 8.62 -27.68
N ASN A 53 -9.08 7.72 -28.65
CA ASN A 53 -9.10 6.28 -28.45
C ASN A 53 -7.70 5.67 -28.30
N ASP A 54 -6.65 6.43 -28.61
CA ASP A 54 -5.27 5.98 -28.43
C ASP A 54 -4.97 5.77 -26.95
N LYS A 55 -4.57 4.54 -26.62
CA LYS A 55 -4.13 4.14 -25.28
C LYS A 55 -2.69 3.66 -25.28
N THR A 56 -2.01 3.69 -26.43
CA THR A 56 -0.70 3.05 -26.63
C THR A 56 0.46 3.91 -26.13
N TYR A 57 0.23 5.20 -25.88
CA TYR A 57 1.20 6.12 -25.30
C TYR A 57 1.55 5.78 -23.83
N LEU A 58 2.79 6.08 -23.45
CA LEU A 58 3.41 5.66 -22.18
C LEU A 58 2.60 6.09 -20.94
N PRO A 59 2.17 7.36 -20.79
CA PRO A 59 1.34 7.72 -19.64
C PRO A 59 0.05 6.90 -19.48
N SER A 60 -0.63 6.52 -20.57
CA SER A 60 -1.82 5.65 -20.50
C SER A 60 -1.47 4.24 -20.04
N TYR A 61 -0.37 3.69 -20.53
CA TYR A 61 0.15 2.41 -20.06
C TYR A 61 0.43 2.45 -18.55
N LEU A 62 1.20 3.45 -18.09
CA LEU A 62 1.60 3.59 -16.68
C LEU A 62 0.41 3.81 -15.73
N GLU A 63 -0.62 4.54 -16.15
CA GLU A 63 -1.75 4.86 -15.28
C GLU A 63 -2.87 3.80 -15.30
N HIS A 64 -3.17 3.26 -16.48
CA HIS A 64 -4.42 2.52 -16.70
C HIS A 64 -4.22 1.05 -17.06
N GLN A 65 -3.15 0.70 -17.77
CA GLN A 65 -2.95 -0.67 -18.25
C GLN A 65 -2.14 -1.48 -17.25
N GLU A 66 -1.03 -0.91 -16.81
CA GLU A 66 -0.20 -1.49 -15.78
C GLU A 66 -0.81 -1.10 -14.42
N LYS A 67 -1.38 -2.07 -13.71
CA LYS A 67 -1.97 -1.89 -12.37
C LYS A 67 -1.38 -2.84 -11.34
N LEU A 68 -0.58 -3.81 -11.76
CA LEU A 68 -0.03 -4.87 -10.94
C LEU A 68 1.16 -4.35 -10.13
N PHE A 69 1.97 -3.48 -10.72
CA PHE A 69 3.06 -2.76 -10.05
C PHE A 69 2.56 -1.43 -9.45
N GLY A 70 1.37 -1.43 -8.84
CA GLY A 70 0.83 -0.28 -8.15
C GLY A 70 0.24 0.82 -9.06
N HIS A 71 -0.66 1.62 -8.49
CA HIS A 71 -1.33 2.71 -9.20
C HIS A 71 -0.54 4.01 -9.16
N ALA A 72 -0.05 4.46 -10.31
CA ALA A 72 0.55 5.78 -10.48
C ALA A 72 -0.44 6.72 -11.18
N ARG A 73 -1.29 7.38 -10.39
CA ARG A 73 -2.15 8.46 -10.89
C ARG A 73 -1.46 9.81 -10.70
N PRO A 74 -1.17 10.58 -11.75
CA PRO A 74 -0.49 11.88 -11.66
C PRO A 74 -1.39 13.02 -11.13
N GLY A 75 -2.33 12.72 -10.23
CA GLY A 75 -3.30 13.68 -9.67
C GLY A 75 -4.68 13.63 -10.33
N LEU A 76 -5.56 14.57 -9.96
CA LEU A 76 -6.95 14.64 -10.44
C LEU A 76 -7.11 15.34 -11.81
N SER A 77 -6.02 15.77 -12.45
CA SER A 77 -6.06 16.52 -13.69
C SER A 77 -4.93 16.12 -14.65
N SER A 78 -5.16 16.25 -15.95
CA SER A 78 -4.16 16.00 -17.00
C SER A 78 -2.91 16.88 -16.90
N ASN A 79 -2.93 17.93 -16.07
CA ASN A 79 -1.76 18.78 -15.81
C ASN A 79 -0.59 17.99 -15.21
N GLY A 80 -0.85 16.85 -14.57
CA GLY A 80 0.19 15.97 -14.05
C GLY A 80 1.13 15.43 -15.13
N TYR A 81 0.67 15.30 -16.38
CA TYR A 81 1.53 14.90 -17.52
C TYR A 81 2.46 16.01 -18.00
N MET A 82 2.27 17.25 -17.52
CA MET A 82 2.92 18.49 -17.95
C MET A 82 2.65 18.87 -19.41
N ILE A 83 2.80 17.96 -20.36
CA ILE A 83 2.52 18.15 -21.78
C ILE A 83 1.56 17.06 -22.25
N TYR A 84 0.42 17.43 -22.85
CA TYR A 84 -0.61 16.48 -23.31
C TYR A 84 -1.52 17.07 -24.40
N LYS A 85 -2.23 16.21 -25.13
CA LYS A 85 -3.27 16.62 -26.10
C LYS A 85 -4.61 16.78 -25.40
N HIS A 86 -5.18 17.97 -25.42
CA HIS A 86 -6.47 18.30 -24.84
C HIS A 86 -7.62 17.78 -25.71
N SER A 87 -8.79 17.53 -25.10
CA SER A 87 -9.99 17.00 -25.79
C SER A 87 -10.55 17.90 -26.90
N LYS A 88 -10.11 19.17 -26.94
CA LYS A 88 -10.46 20.14 -27.99
C LYS A 88 -9.49 20.09 -29.19
N GLY A 89 -8.53 19.16 -29.20
CA GLY A 89 -7.53 18.99 -30.25
C GLY A 89 -6.23 19.76 -30.03
N GLN A 90 -6.24 20.80 -29.19
CA GLN A 90 -5.06 21.62 -28.86
C GLN A 90 -4.06 20.86 -27.97
N PHE A 91 -2.79 21.23 -28.04
CA PHE A 91 -1.72 20.73 -27.19
C PHE A 91 -1.54 21.65 -25.99
N TYR A 92 -1.48 21.06 -24.80
CA TYR A 92 -1.20 21.76 -23.55
C TYR A 92 0.29 21.68 -23.22
N ASP A 93 0.86 22.80 -22.77
CA ASP A 93 2.20 22.88 -22.20
C ASP A 93 2.19 23.52 -20.80
N GLY A 94 2.55 22.72 -19.80
CA GLY A 94 2.60 23.10 -18.40
C GLY A 94 3.83 23.92 -18.01
N TYR A 95 4.89 23.93 -18.83
CA TYR A 95 6.13 24.67 -18.58
C TYR A 95 6.02 26.14 -18.99
N GLN A 96 5.13 26.45 -19.93
CA GLN A 96 4.85 27.81 -20.35
C GLN A 96 4.13 28.61 -19.27
N LYS A 97 4.59 29.86 -19.04
CA LYS A 97 4.01 30.76 -18.02
C LYS A 97 2.74 31.47 -18.50
N LYS A 98 2.64 31.73 -19.80
CA LYS A 98 1.51 32.37 -20.48
C LYS A 98 1.09 31.48 -21.64
N ASP A 99 -0.19 31.53 -22.01
CA ASP A 99 -0.76 30.80 -23.16
C ASP A 99 -0.33 29.34 -23.21
N LYS A 100 -0.99 28.50 -22.44
CA LYS A 100 -0.61 27.07 -22.29
C LYS A 100 -1.18 26.15 -23.36
N PHE A 101 -1.96 26.67 -24.31
CA PHE A 101 -2.64 25.86 -25.32
C PHE A 101 -2.20 26.29 -26.71
N PHE A 102 -1.79 25.32 -27.51
CA PHE A 102 -1.23 25.51 -28.84
C PHE A 102 -1.93 24.60 -29.85
N ASP A 103 -2.18 25.09 -31.06
CA ASP A 103 -2.80 24.29 -32.12
C ASP A 103 -1.78 23.40 -32.87
N ASP A 104 -0.49 23.68 -32.71
CA ASP A 104 0.61 23.03 -33.41
C ASP A 104 1.59 22.39 -32.41
N ILE A 105 1.90 21.11 -32.63
CA ILE A 105 2.81 20.33 -31.78
C ILE A 105 4.23 20.89 -31.76
N SER A 106 4.69 21.51 -32.86
CA SER A 106 6.03 22.12 -32.95
C SER A 106 6.24 23.24 -31.92
N LYS A 107 5.15 23.80 -31.37
CA LYS A 107 5.22 24.82 -30.31
C LYS A 107 5.59 24.26 -28.94
N ILE A 108 5.39 22.97 -28.71
CA ILE A 108 5.64 22.31 -27.42
C ILE A 108 6.86 21.37 -27.45
N GLU A 109 7.39 21.07 -28.64
CA GLU A 109 8.51 20.13 -28.84
C GLU A 109 9.77 20.52 -28.05
N ASN A 110 10.13 21.80 -28.03
CA ASN A 110 11.34 22.25 -27.34
C ASN A 110 11.26 22.03 -25.81
N ASP A 111 10.12 22.37 -25.21
CA ASP A 111 9.89 22.18 -23.79
C ASP A 111 9.74 20.69 -23.45
N TYR A 112 9.12 19.91 -24.33
CA TYR A 112 9.05 18.46 -24.22
C TYR A 112 10.44 17.82 -24.23
N ASN A 113 11.28 18.13 -25.22
CA ASN A 113 12.61 17.56 -25.35
C ASN A 113 13.50 17.93 -24.16
N SER A 114 13.42 19.19 -23.71
CA SER A 114 14.24 19.71 -22.61
C SER A 114 13.83 19.19 -21.24
N ASN A 115 12.53 19.04 -20.97
CA ASN A 115 12.04 18.77 -19.60
C ASN A 115 11.49 17.35 -19.39
N ILE A 116 11.00 16.68 -20.43
CA ILE A 116 10.36 15.35 -20.31
C ILE A 116 11.22 14.30 -21.00
N SER A 117 11.54 14.49 -22.28
CA SER A 117 12.17 13.47 -23.11
C SER A 117 13.47 12.93 -22.49
N LYS A 118 14.41 13.84 -22.19
CA LYS A 118 15.69 13.50 -21.54
C LYS A 118 15.51 12.93 -20.15
N LEU A 119 14.51 13.39 -19.39
CA LEU A 119 14.22 12.90 -18.05
C LEU A 119 13.76 11.43 -18.08
N ILE A 120 12.88 11.07 -19.02
CA ILE A 120 12.42 9.70 -19.21
C ILE A 120 13.57 8.80 -19.63
N MET A 121 14.40 9.22 -20.58
CA MET A 121 15.55 8.41 -21.02
C MET A 121 16.60 8.25 -19.91
N LYS A 122 16.86 9.29 -19.11
CA LYS A 122 17.71 9.17 -17.90
C LYS A 122 17.20 8.10 -16.94
N LEU A 123 15.89 8.04 -16.68
CA LEU A 123 15.30 7.04 -15.79
C LEU A 123 15.35 5.62 -16.38
N ILE A 124 15.15 5.47 -17.70
CA ILE A 124 15.22 4.18 -18.39
C ILE A 124 16.66 3.65 -18.43
N HIS A 125 17.65 4.53 -18.58
CA HIS A 125 19.06 4.15 -18.64
C HIS A 125 19.74 4.09 -17.27
N ALA A 126 19.06 4.49 -16.19
CA ALA A 126 19.62 4.43 -14.85
C ALA A 126 19.89 2.97 -14.45
N VAL A 127 21.15 2.63 -14.18
CA VAL A 127 21.59 1.29 -13.82
C VAL A 127 21.75 1.09 -12.33
N SER A 128 21.73 2.18 -11.53
CA SER A 128 21.86 2.16 -10.06
C SER A 128 20.84 3.03 -9.31
N LEU A 129 20.68 2.76 -8.01
CA LEU A 129 19.87 3.58 -7.11
C LEU A 129 20.44 5.00 -6.96
N GLU A 130 21.76 5.13 -6.88
CA GLU A 130 22.44 6.43 -6.75
C GLU A 130 22.13 7.32 -7.95
N GLU A 131 22.15 6.77 -9.16
CA GLU A 131 21.77 7.50 -10.38
C GLU A 131 20.31 7.97 -10.31
N ILE A 132 19.40 7.10 -9.86
CA ILE A 132 17.98 7.45 -9.69
C ILE A 132 17.81 8.59 -8.67
N TYR A 133 18.56 8.56 -7.56
CA TYR A 133 18.48 9.60 -6.54
C TYR A 133 18.98 10.94 -7.08
N GLU A 134 20.08 10.95 -7.83
CA GLU A 134 20.57 12.16 -8.48
C GLU A 134 19.61 12.68 -9.56
N ILE A 135 18.96 11.79 -10.31
CA ILE A 135 17.89 12.18 -11.24
C ILE A 135 16.71 12.79 -10.49
N GLU A 136 16.28 12.23 -9.36
CA GLU A 136 15.18 12.78 -8.56
C GLU A 136 15.51 14.18 -8.01
N LYS A 137 16.78 14.49 -7.74
CA LYS A 137 17.23 15.83 -7.31
C LYS A 137 17.29 16.87 -8.45
N SER A 138 17.29 16.44 -9.70
CA SER A 138 17.41 17.34 -10.86
C SER A 138 16.25 18.34 -10.97
N ASP A 139 16.54 19.52 -11.53
CA ASP A 139 15.56 20.57 -11.78
C ASP A 139 14.39 20.09 -12.65
N GLU A 140 14.67 19.29 -13.68
CA GLU A 140 13.66 18.75 -14.58
C GLU A 140 12.72 17.80 -13.85
N TYR A 141 13.29 16.90 -13.04
CA TYR A 141 12.49 16.02 -12.19
C TYR A 141 11.65 16.85 -11.24
N GLN A 142 12.22 17.84 -10.52
CA GLN A 142 11.52 18.67 -9.55
C GLN A 142 10.40 19.55 -10.15
N LYS A 143 10.53 19.99 -11.40
CA LYS A 143 9.49 20.74 -12.12
C LYS A 143 8.34 19.86 -12.64
N PHE A 144 8.58 18.57 -12.88
CA PHE A 144 7.55 17.65 -13.39
C PHE A 144 6.46 17.39 -12.35
N SER A 145 5.20 17.70 -12.63
CA SER A 145 4.14 17.61 -11.61
C SER A 145 3.77 16.16 -11.24
N GLY A 146 3.63 15.26 -12.22
CA GLY A 146 3.19 13.88 -12.01
C GLY A 146 4.29 12.93 -11.53
N LYS A 147 4.95 13.21 -10.40
CA LYS A 147 6.07 12.42 -9.86
C LYS A 147 5.80 10.91 -9.84
N GLN A 148 4.55 10.51 -9.61
CA GLN A 148 4.14 9.12 -9.53
C GLN A 148 4.44 8.35 -10.83
N LEU A 149 4.35 8.99 -11.99
CA LEU A 149 4.71 8.37 -13.28
C LEU A 149 6.21 8.10 -13.35
N LEU A 150 7.03 9.08 -12.96
CA LEU A 150 8.49 8.96 -12.96
C LEU A 150 8.95 7.86 -12.00
N ARG A 151 8.41 7.85 -10.78
CA ARG A 151 8.68 6.79 -9.79
C ARG A 151 8.25 5.41 -10.28
N LYS A 152 7.13 5.34 -11.01
CA LYS A 152 6.68 4.07 -11.60
C LYS A 152 7.60 3.56 -12.70
N ILE A 153 8.16 4.45 -13.52
CA ILE A 153 9.21 4.06 -14.48
C ILE A 153 10.40 3.47 -13.73
N SER A 154 10.90 4.14 -12.68
CA SER A 154 11.99 3.61 -11.85
C SER A 154 11.69 2.24 -11.25
N VAL A 155 10.45 2.04 -10.76
CA VAL A 155 10.01 0.73 -10.24
C VAL A 155 9.94 -0.32 -11.34
N LEU A 156 9.40 -0.01 -12.52
CA LEU A 156 9.34 -1.00 -13.61
C LEU A 156 10.75 -1.36 -14.11
N MET A 157 11.68 -0.40 -14.13
CA MET A 157 13.09 -0.66 -14.42
C MET A 157 13.77 -1.51 -13.33
N SER A 158 13.42 -1.33 -12.06
CA SER A 158 13.88 -2.18 -10.95
C SER A 158 13.33 -3.61 -11.00
N MET A 159 12.50 -3.96 -11.98
CA MET A 159 12.02 -5.33 -12.18
C MET A 159 12.75 -6.05 -13.31
N LEU A 160 13.56 -5.34 -14.10
CA LEU A 160 14.33 -5.90 -15.21
C LEU A 160 15.70 -6.39 -14.72
N GLU A 161 16.26 -7.39 -15.40
CA GLU A 161 17.60 -7.94 -15.09
C GLU A 161 18.75 -7.04 -15.53
N THR A 162 18.44 -5.98 -16.28
CA THR A 162 19.41 -5.02 -16.81
C THR A 162 19.88 -4.01 -15.77
N THR A 163 19.31 -4.01 -14.56
CA THR A 163 19.61 -3.05 -13.50
C THR A 163 20.25 -3.73 -12.29
N ASN A 164 21.12 -3.02 -11.57
CA ASN A 164 21.75 -3.57 -10.36
C ASN A 164 20.87 -3.41 -9.10
N TYR A 165 19.72 -2.75 -9.23
CA TYR A 165 18.76 -2.46 -8.16
C TYR A 165 17.47 -3.27 -8.32
N LYS A 166 17.60 -4.48 -8.88
CA LYS A 166 16.46 -5.36 -9.07
C LYS A 166 15.81 -5.69 -7.72
N TYR A 167 14.50 -5.50 -7.60
CA TYR A 167 13.77 -5.69 -6.34
C TYR A 167 14.29 -4.83 -5.16
N GLU A 168 14.64 -3.58 -5.45
CA GLU A 168 15.07 -2.62 -4.42
C GLU A 168 14.03 -1.54 -4.09
N LEU A 169 12.85 -1.58 -4.70
CA LEU A 169 11.79 -0.59 -4.49
C LEU A 169 10.43 -1.24 -4.23
N THR A 170 9.67 -0.67 -3.29
CA THR A 170 8.23 -0.92 -3.16
C THR A 170 7.47 -0.36 -4.37
N TRP A 171 6.31 -0.92 -4.68
CA TRP A 171 5.44 -0.43 -5.76
C TRP A 171 4.43 0.62 -5.27
N ILE A 172 4.91 1.50 -4.38
CA ILE A 172 4.11 2.50 -3.68
C ILE A 172 4.63 3.89 -4.03
N TYR A 173 3.74 4.72 -4.58
CA TYR A 173 4.11 6.00 -5.18
C TYR A 173 3.59 7.22 -4.42
N ARG A 174 2.65 7.03 -3.48
CA ARG A 174 2.08 8.12 -2.69
C ARG A 174 2.95 8.43 -1.49
N ASP A 175 3.24 9.71 -1.30
CA ASP A 175 4.08 10.20 -0.21
C ASP A 175 3.49 9.81 1.15
N GLU A 176 2.19 9.98 1.34
CA GLU A 176 1.50 9.66 2.59
C GLU A 176 1.59 8.17 2.91
N SER A 177 1.49 7.32 1.89
CA SER A 177 1.65 5.87 2.04
C SER A 177 3.09 5.51 2.42
N LEU A 178 4.09 6.12 1.79
CA LEU A 178 5.50 5.90 2.13
C LEU A 178 5.81 6.31 3.57
N TYR A 179 5.36 7.49 4.01
CA TYR A 179 5.56 7.93 5.39
C TYR A 179 4.85 7.03 6.40
N SER A 180 3.64 6.56 6.09
CA SER A 180 2.92 5.62 6.95
C SER A 180 3.69 4.31 7.12
N ILE A 181 4.27 3.76 6.04
CA ILE A 181 5.10 2.54 6.13
C ILE A 181 6.39 2.81 6.88
N ALA A 182 7.06 3.92 6.60
CA ALA A 182 8.29 4.29 7.29
C ALA A 182 8.08 4.31 8.81
N GLU A 183 6.97 4.88 9.28
CA GLU A 183 6.59 4.87 10.69
C GLU A 183 6.28 3.45 11.22
N ILE A 184 5.59 2.62 10.43
CA ILE A 184 5.31 1.22 10.81
C ILE A 184 6.59 0.42 10.97
N LEU A 185 7.55 0.61 10.06
CA LEU A 185 8.83 -0.10 9.98
C LEU A 185 9.97 0.56 10.77
N ASP A 186 9.71 1.68 11.45
CA ASP A 186 10.70 2.47 12.18
C ASP A 186 11.91 2.88 11.31
N VAL A 187 11.62 3.36 10.10
CA VAL A 187 12.61 3.87 9.14
C VAL A 187 12.80 5.36 9.37
N ASP A 188 14.04 5.79 9.62
CA ASP A 188 14.36 7.20 9.78
C ASP A 188 14.23 7.93 8.44
N THR A 189 13.26 8.84 8.38
CA THR A 189 12.99 9.64 7.18
C THR A 189 13.97 10.81 7.02
N ASN A 190 14.70 11.20 8.06
CA ASN A 190 15.61 12.34 8.03
C ASN A 190 16.91 12.04 7.25
N GLU A 191 17.27 10.77 7.13
CA GLU A 191 18.42 10.31 6.35
C GLU A 191 18.11 10.20 4.84
N CYS A 192 16.86 10.43 4.43
CA CYS A 192 16.42 10.30 3.05
C CYS A 192 16.31 11.68 2.38
N GLU A 193 17.15 11.92 1.37
CA GLU A 193 17.15 13.15 0.57
C GLU A 193 16.09 13.12 -0.54
N THR A 194 15.73 11.91 -0.99
CA THR A 194 14.77 11.70 -2.08
C THR A 194 13.66 10.71 -1.69
N LYS A 195 12.59 10.67 -2.48
CA LYS A 195 11.41 9.84 -2.18
C LYS A 195 11.62 8.40 -2.63
N LEU A 196 12.41 8.19 -3.67
CA LEU A 196 12.87 6.87 -4.10
C LEU A 196 13.91 6.32 -3.12
N GLN A 197 14.73 7.16 -2.48
CA GLN A 197 15.61 6.72 -1.39
C GLN A 197 14.81 6.28 -0.16
N LEU A 198 13.80 7.06 0.25
CA LEU A 198 12.87 6.64 1.30
C LEU A 198 12.17 5.33 0.95
N ASN A 199 11.71 5.19 -0.29
CA ASN A 199 11.08 3.97 -0.79
C ASN A 199 12.03 2.76 -0.70
N ASN A 200 13.29 2.92 -1.11
CA ASN A 200 14.30 1.88 -0.98
C ASN A 200 14.57 1.50 0.48
N HIS A 201 14.77 2.47 1.38
CA HIS A 201 15.00 2.21 2.81
C HIS A 201 13.82 1.45 3.43
N ILE A 202 12.59 1.83 3.09
CA ILE A 202 11.37 1.11 3.45
C ILE A 202 11.43 -0.33 2.97
N TYR A 203 11.73 -0.56 1.68
CA TYR A 203 11.71 -1.92 1.13
C TYR A 203 12.80 -2.80 1.72
N SER A 204 14.02 -2.27 1.86
CA SER A 204 15.14 -2.94 2.50
C SER A 204 14.81 -3.37 3.92
N ARG A 205 14.20 -2.49 4.72
CA ARG A 205 13.73 -2.83 6.08
C ARG A 205 12.65 -3.90 6.06
N ALA A 206 11.67 -3.78 5.15
CA ALA A 206 10.59 -4.74 5.01
C ALA A 206 11.10 -6.14 4.60
N LYS A 207 12.06 -6.22 3.67
CA LYS A 207 12.71 -7.49 3.26
C LYS A 207 13.36 -8.17 4.46
N ILE A 208 14.13 -7.44 5.27
CA ILE A 208 14.75 -7.95 6.49
C ILE A 208 13.70 -8.49 7.46
N TRP A 209 12.65 -7.71 7.74
CA TRP A 209 11.59 -8.12 8.67
C TRP A 209 10.76 -9.29 8.16
N ALA A 210 10.61 -9.43 6.84
CA ALA A 210 9.92 -10.54 6.18
C ALA A 210 10.81 -11.77 5.94
N GLU A 211 12.11 -11.68 6.22
CA GLU A 211 13.12 -12.72 5.93
C GLU A 211 13.22 -13.05 4.42
N ILE A 212 13.09 -12.06 3.55
CA ILE A 212 13.25 -12.19 2.09
C ILE A 212 14.71 -11.94 1.73
N GLY A 213 15.37 -12.97 1.17
CA GLY A 213 16.77 -12.92 0.75
C GLY A 213 16.95 -12.51 -0.71
N GLU A 214 18.20 -12.32 -1.13
CA GLU A 214 18.56 -11.89 -2.49
C GLU A 214 18.17 -12.89 -3.59
N SER A 215 18.07 -14.18 -3.24
CA SER A 215 17.67 -15.25 -4.17
C SER A 215 16.15 -15.50 -4.22
N SER A 216 15.37 -14.69 -3.50
CA SER A 216 13.91 -14.81 -3.51
C SER A 216 13.33 -14.53 -4.89
N ASP A 217 12.26 -15.26 -5.21
CA ASP A 217 11.61 -15.15 -6.50
C ASP A 217 10.63 -13.97 -6.56
N LEU A 218 10.09 -13.71 -7.75
CA LEU A 218 9.10 -12.66 -7.97
C LEU A 218 7.88 -12.79 -7.02
N LEU A 219 7.48 -14.01 -6.63
CA LEU A 219 6.32 -14.22 -5.76
C LEU A 219 6.56 -13.63 -4.36
N ALA A 220 7.75 -13.80 -3.80
CA ALA A 220 8.10 -13.19 -2.51
C ALA A 220 7.96 -11.66 -2.56
N HIS A 221 8.43 -11.03 -3.65
CA HIS A 221 8.35 -9.58 -3.83
C HIS A 221 6.93 -9.08 -4.10
N ILE A 222 6.11 -9.84 -4.83
CA ILE A 222 4.66 -9.58 -4.99
C ILE A 222 3.99 -9.60 -3.62
N LYS A 223 4.19 -10.69 -2.86
CA LYS A 223 3.57 -10.86 -1.54
C LYS A 223 3.96 -9.73 -0.59
N LEU A 224 5.24 -9.37 -0.53
CA LEU A 224 5.71 -8.30 0.34
C LEU A 224 5.07 -6.95 -0.03
N THR A 225 5.03 -6.61 -1.31
CA THR A 225 4.47 -5.33 -1.73
C THR A 225 2.96 -5.25 -1.47
N GLU A 226 2.21 -6.31 -1.75
CA GLU A 226 0.78 -6.40 -1.44
C GLU A 226 0.53 -6.31 0.08
N PHE A 227 1.39 -6.94 0.89
CA PHE A 227 1.33 -6.83 2.34
C PHE A 227 1.62 -5.40 2.84
N LEU A 228 2.63 -4.73 2.30
CA LEU A 228 2.92 -3.35 2.64
C LEU A 228 1.77 -2.42 2.26
N TRP A 229 1.18 -2.62 1.08
CA TRP A 229 0.00 -1.86 0.66
C TRP A 229 -1.19 -2.09 1.61
N PHE A 230 -1.41 -3.35 2.00
CA PHE A 230 -2.40 -3.71 3.02
C PHE A 230 -2.20 -2.94 4.33
N LEU A 231 -0.96 -2.83 4.82
CA LEU A 231 -0.65 -2.09 6.04
C LEU A 231 -0.91 -0.58 5.92
N THR A 232 -0.78 -0.02 4.71
CA THR A 232 -1.03 1.41 4.44
C THR A 232 -2.48 1.76 4.15
N ASP A 233 -3.38 0.78 4.10
CA ASP A 233 -4.77 1.07 3.77
C ASP A 233 -5.47 1.78 4.93
N THR A 234 -5.30 3.11 4.95
CA THR A 234 -5.85 4.03 5.93
C THR A 234 -7.37 4.13 5.86
N SER A 235 -8.01 3.62 4.79
CA SER A 235 -9.47 3.63 4.70
C SER A 235 -10.15 2.80 5.80
N TYR A 236 -9.38 1.96 6.50
CA TYR A 236 -9.87 1.04 7.52
C TYR A 236 -9.13 1.07 8.85
N ASN A 237 -8.30 2.09 9.13
CA ASN A 237 -7.53 2.20 10.39
C ASN A 237 -6.71 0.95 10.74
N VAL A 238 -6.25 0.19 9.75
CA VAL A 238 -5.55 -1.10 9.96
C VAL A 238 -4.28 -0.90 10.78
N LYS A 239 -3.56 0.20 10.53
CA LYS A 239 -2.37 0.58 11.29
C LYS A 239 -2.67 0.67 12.78
N GLU A 240 -3.62 1.51 13.16
CA GLU A 240 -4.01 1.73 14.56
C GLU A 240 -4.59 0.45 15.19
N LEU A 241 -5.41 -0.30 14.45
CA LEU A 241 -6.02 -1.55 14.94
C LEU A 241 -5.03 -2.71 15.05
N SER A 242 -3.92 -2.68 14.30
CA SER A 242 -2.87 -3.71 14.33
C SER A 242 -1.84 -3.49 15.45
N ASP A 243 -1.77 -2.30 16.03
CA ASP A 243 -0.81 -2.00 17.09
C ASP A 243 -1.28 -2.55 18.44
N ILE A 244 -0.77 -3.73 18.81
CA ILE A 244 -1.08 -4.39 20.07
C ILE A 244 -0.59 -3.62 21.31
N ASN A 245 0.26 -2.59 21.15
CA ASN A 245 0.70 -1.77 22.27
C ASN A 245 -0.31 -0.66 22.61
N VAL A 246 -1.23 -0.36 21.70
CA VAL A 246 -2.30 0.61 21.91
C VAL A 246 -3.57 -0.13 22.32
N ASN A 247 -3.86 -0.15 23.62
CA ASN A 247 -4.96 -0.94 24.15
C ASN A 247 -6.36 -0.35 23.91
N ASN A 248 -6.48 0.97 23.76
CA ASN A 248 -7.77 1.65 23.61
C ASN A 248 -7.65 2.83 22.63
N ILE A 249 -8.53 2.89 21.62
CA ILE A 249 -8.53 3.93 20.58
C ILE A 249 -9.93 4.51 20.45
N ILE A 250 -10.03 5.84 20.36
CA ILE A 250 -11.29 6.56 20.12
C ILE A 250 -11.19 7.27 18.77
N PHE A 251 -11.97 6.82 17.79
CA PHE A 251 -12.13 7.50 16.51
C PHE A 251 -13.22 8.58 16.64
N HIS A 252 -12.84 9.87 16.58
CA HIS A 252 -13.76 11.01 16.66
C HIS A 252 -13.90 11.74 15.31
N GLY A 253 -14.94 12.57 15.18
CA GLY A 253 -15.20 13.36 13.98
C GLY A 253 -16.69 13.53 13.70
N ALA A 254 -17.03 14.39 12.72
CA ALA A 254 -18.41 14.71 12.38
C ALA A 254 -19.26 13.45 12.04
N PRO A 255 -20.58 13.46 12.28
CA PRO A 255 -21.47 12.40 11.81
C PRO A 255 -21.33 12.19 10.29
N GLY A 256 -21.39 10.93 9.84
CA GLY A 256 -21.27 10.59 8.41
C GLY A 256 -19.85 10.44 7.86
N THR A 257 -18.79 10.66 8.67
CA THR A 257 -17.39 10.49 8.21
C THR A 257 -16.88 9.05 8.16
N GLY A 258 -17.76 8.06 8.06
CA GLY A 258 -17.37 6.65 7.84
C GLY A 258 -16.71 5.91 9.02
N LYS A 259 -16.59 6.50 10.22
CA LYS A 259 -15.90 5.89 11.38
C LYS A 259 -16.26 4.42 11.65
N THR A 260 -17.56 4.12 11.75
CA THR A 260 -18.04 2.75 12.00
C THR A 260 -17.69 1.80 10.85
N TYR A 261 -17.82 2.28 9.62
CA TYR A 261 -17.47 1.51 8.42
C TYR A 261 -15.98 1.19 8.38
N SER A 262 -15.13 2.19 8.62
CA SER A 262 -13.68 2.03 8.67
C SER A 262 -13.24 1.03 9.74
N VAL A 263 -13.76 1.11 10.97
CA VAL A 263 -13.42 0.16 12.04
C VAL A 263 -13.91 -1.25 11.75
N SER A 264 -15.15 -1.41 11.28
CA SER A 264 -15.71 -2.74 10.98
C SER A 264 -14.89 -3.45 9.92
N ASN A 265 -14.64 -2.77 8.81
CA ASN A 265 -13.93 -3.36 7.69
C ASN A 265 -12.42 -3.52 8.00
N GLY A 266 -11.85 -2.69 8.89
CA GLY A 266 -10.49 -2.88 9.41
C GLY A 266 -10.34 -4.15 10.25
N ILE A 267 -11.31 -4.41 11.13
CA ILE A 267 -11.36 -5.66 11.91
C ILE A 267 -11.54 -6.86 10.98
N GLU A 268 -12.45 -6.80 10.00
CA GLU A 268 -12.66 -7.89 9.02
C GLU A 268 -11.38 -8.18 8.22
N LYS A 269 -10.66 -7.14 7.81
CA LYS A 269 -9.36 -7.24 7.14
C LYS A 269 -8.28 -7.87 8.04
N LEU A 270 -8.23 -7.50 9.32
CA LEU A 270 -7.29 -8.13 10.26
C LEU A 270 -7.67 -9.59 10.53
N GLN A 271 -8.97 -9.91 10.56
CA GLN A 271 -9.49 -11.28 10.69
C GLN A 271 -9.15 -12.16 9.49
N SER A 272 -9.18 -11.62 8.27
CA SER A 272 -8.80 -12.40 7.07
C SER A 272 -7.32 -12.78 7.08
N ILE A 273 -6.47 -11.98 7.72
CA ILE A 273 -5.03 -12.27 7.86
C ILE A 273 -4.76 -13.20 9.05
N ASN A 274 -5.24 -12.85 10.23
CA ASN A 274 -4.96 -13.60 11.45
C ASN A 274 -6.25 -13.92 12.18
N SER A 275 -6.97 -14.88 11.61
CA SER A 275 -8.24 -15.40 12.10
C SER A 275 -8.16 -16.04 13.48
N THR A 276 -6.96 -16.21 14.04
CA THR A 276 -6.75 -16.68 15.42
C THR A 276 -6.61 -15.50 16.39
N LEU A 277 -5.82 -14.48 16.04
CA LEU A 277 -5.58 -13.31 16.90
C LEU A 277 -6.78 -12.35 16.91
N TYR A 278 -7.36 -12.05 15.75
CA TYR A 278 -8.47 -11.10 15.61
C TYR A 278 -9.85 -11.77 15.57
N LYS A 279 -9.91 -13.09 15.82
CA LYS A 279 -11.13 -13.91 15.68
C LYS A 279 -12.36 -13.34 16.39
N ASP A 280 -12.13 -12.80 17.57
CA ASP A 280 -13.20 -12.43 18.48
C ASP A 280 -13.36 -10.91 18.42
N ALA A 281 -14.45 -10.45 17.79
CA ALA A 281 -14.87 -9.06 17.82
C ALA A 281 -16.27 -8.97 18.45
N LEU A 282 -16.53 -7.88 19.17
CA LEU A 282 -17.84 -7.55 19.70
C LEU A 282 -18.14 -6.10 19.33
N PHE A 283 -19.20 -5.90 18.56
CA PHE A 283 -19.73 -4.57 18.25
C PHE A 283 -20.86 -4.23 19.22
N THR A 284 -20.67 -3.15 19.98
CA THR A 284 -21.67 -2.62 20.92
C THR A 284 -21.87 -1.14 20.63
N GLN A 285 -23.12 -0.69 20.64
CA GLN A 285 -23.49 0.71 20.50
C GLN A 285 -24.02 1.24 21.84
N PHE A 286 -23.38 2.28 22.39
CA PHE A 286 -23.87 2.91 23.62
C PHE A 286 -25.02 3.87 23.33
N HIS A 287 -25.99 3.87 24.23
CA HIS A 287 -27.11 4.80 24.28
C HIS A 287 -27.35 5.23 25.75
N PRO A 288 -28.05 6.34 26.04
CA PRO A 288 -28.20 6.84 27.41
C PRO A 288 -28.81 5.84 28.41
N SER A 289 -29.63 4.91 27.93
CA SER A 289 -30.20 3.83 28.76
C SER A 289 -29.31 2.58 28.87
N TYR A 290 -28.12 2.57 28.27
CA TYR A 290 -27.18 1.43 28.33
C TYR A 290 -26.35 1.55 29.60
N THR A 291 -26.53 0.64 30.54
CA THR A 291 -26.01 0.80 31.90
C THR A 291 -24.83 -0.12 32.20
N TYR A 292 -24.21 0.09 33.37
CA TYR A 292 -23.23 -0.85 33.93
C TYR A 292 -23.75 -2.29 33.98
N GLN A 293 -25.04 -2.48 34.28
CA GLN A 293 -25.66 -3.80 34.37
C GLN A 293 -25.72 -4.54 33.03
N ASP A 294 -25.71 -3.79 31.92
CA ASP A 294 -25.74 -4.34 30.57
C ASP A 294 -24.33 -4.59 30.03
N PHE A 295 -23.34 -3.79 30.46
CA PHE A 295 -21.96 -3.88 29.98
C PHE A 295 -21.08 -4.82 30.83
N ILE A 296 -21.15 -4.74 32.16
CA ILE A 296 -20.28 -5.49 33.08
C ILE A 296 -21.01 -6.63 33.77
N GLU A 297 -22.00 -6.35 34.63
CA GLU A 297 -22.88 -7.35 35.24
C GLU A 297 -24.01 -6.69 36.03
N GLY A 298 -25.15 -7.38 36.13
CA GLY A 298 -26.31 -6.90 36.87
C GLY A 298 -27.15 -8.02 37.45
N ILE A 299 -27.96 -7.70 38.47
CA ILE A 299 -28.91 -8.62 39.07
C ILE A 299 -30.15 -8.64 38.16
N LYS A 300 -30.45 -9.79 37.56
CA LYS A 300 -31.58 -9.97 36.66
C LYS A 300 -32.45 -11.15 37.12
N PRO A 301 -33.78 -11.05 36.94
CA PRO A 301 -34.66 -12.18 37.18
C PRO A 301 -34.40 -13.27 36.13
N VAL A 302 -34.22 -14.50 36.59
CA VAL A 302 -33.98 -15.68 35.73
C VAL A 302 -35.13 -16.68 35.73
N GLY A 303 -36.16 -16.43 36.55
CA GLY A 303 -37.34 -17.27 36.62
C GLY A 303 -38.07 -17.13 37.96
N ILE A 304 -39.01 -18.03 38.20
CA ILE A 304 -39.73 -18.15 39.46
C ILE A 304 -39.52 -19.57 39.99
N VAL A 305 -39.02 -19.69 41.22
CA VAL A 305 -38.79 -20.98 41.89
C VAL A 305 -39.61 -20.99 43.18
N GLY A 306 -40.52 -21.96 43.32
CA GLY A 306 -41.37 -22.09 44.51
C GLY A 306 -42.31 -20.89 44.76
N GLY A 307 -42.70 -20.16 43.71
CA GLY A 307 -43.56 -18.97 43.81
C GLY A 307 -42.82 -17.66 44.13
N SER A 308 -41.49 -17.69 44.27
CA SER A 308 -40.65 -16.49 44.48
C SER A 308 -39.77 -16.18 43.27
N LEU A 309 -39.49 -14.89 43.04
CA LEU A 309 -38.61 -14.43 41.96
C LEU A 309 -37.16 -14.87 42.20
N ASP A 310 -36.60 -15.67 41.30
CA ASP A 310 -35.18 -16.07 41.33
C ASP A 310 -34.34 -14.96 40.66
N LEU A 311 -33.47 -14.33 41.44
CA LEU A 311 -32.57 -13.28 40.99
C LEU A 311 -31.14 -13.81 40.92
N LYS A 312 -30.47 -13.59 39.79
CA LYS A 312 -29.06 -13.96 39.63
C LYS A 312 -28.23 -12.80 39.12
N VAL A 313 -26.96 -12.81 39.49
CA VAL A 313 -25.96 -11.96 38.86
C VAL A 313 -25.69 -12.52 37.48
N ILE A 314 -26.01 -11.75 36.45
CA ILE A 314 -25.77 -12.08 35.06
C ILE A 314 -24.69 -11.14 34.54
N ASN A 315 -23.69 -11.71 33.87
CA ASN A 315 -22.65 -10.93 33.21
C ASN A 315 -23.25 -10.06 32.09
N GLY A 316 -22.68 -8.88 31.93
CA GLY A 316 -22.94 -8.00 30.81
C GLY A 316 -22.06 -8.34 29.60
N THR A 317 -22.32 -7.65 28.49
CA THR A 317 -21.74 -7.96 27.17
C THR A 317 -20.21 -7.98 27.15
N PHE A 318 -19.56 -7.03 27.83
CA PHE A 318 -18.10 -6.93 27.87
C PHE A 318 -17.46 -7.97 28.79
N LYS A 319 -18.03 -8.18 29.98
CA LYS A 319 -17.52 -9.20 30.91
C LYS A 319 -17.62 -10.59 30.30
N ASP A 320 -18.73 -10.92 29.66
CA ASP A 320 -18.89 -12.19 28.94
C ASP A 320 -17.93 -12.34 27.78
N PHE A 321 -17.70 -11.27 27.00
CA PHE A 321 -16.70 -11.26 25.94
C PHE A 321 -15.29 -11.57 26.48
N CYS A 322 -14.86 -10.89 27.53
CA CYS A 322 -13.55 -11.10 28.17
C CYS A 322 -13.39 -12.53 28.70
N ILE A 323 -14.43 -13.08 29.35
CA ILE A 323 -14.41 -14.47 29.85
C ILE A 323 -14.29 -15.46 28.69
N ARG A 324 -15.04 -15.26 27.60
CA ARG A 324 -15.01 -16.09 26.40
C ARG A 324 -13.62 -16.09 25.76
N VAL A 325 -13.04 -14.92 25.51
CA VAL A 325 -11.70 -14.76 24.94
C VAL A 325 -10.64 -15.42 25.83
N LYS A 326 -10.67 -15.16 27.15
CA LYS A 326 -9.73 -15.76 28.13
C LYS A 326 -9.81 -17.29 28.15
N LYS A 327 -11.01 -17.87 28.12
CA LYS A 327 -11.19 -19.33 28.13
C LYS A 327 -10.61 -19.97 26.87
N LYS A 328 -10.83 -19.35 25.72
CA LYS A 328 -10.31 -19.78 24.43
C LYS A 328 -8.78 -19.69 24.38
N MET A 329 -8.19 -18.60 24.84
CA MET A 329 -6.73 -18.43 24.92
C MET A 329 -6.09 -19.50 25.81
N LYS A 330 -6.67 -19.80 26.98
CA LYS A 330 -6.22 -20.92 27.83
C LYS A 330 -6.31 -22.28 27.12
N SER A 331 -7.33 -22.50 26.29
CA SER A 331 -7.46 -23.74 25.52
C SER A 331 -6.37 -23.88 24.46
N ILE A 332 -6.07 -22.79 23.74
CA ILE A 332 -5.00 -22.74 22.74
C ILE A 332 -3.65 -23.06 23.39
N ILE A 333 -3.31 -22.40 24.49
CA ILE A 333 -2.06 -22.63 25.24
C ILE A 333 -1.93 -24.09 25.68
N ARG A 334 -3.01 -24.70 26.20
CA ARG A 334 -3.00 -26.13 26.56
C ARG A 334 -2.78 -27.04 25.36
N SER A 335 -3.36 -26.72 24.21
CA SER A 335 -3.17 -27.49 22.98
C SER A 335 -1.72 -27.44 22.52
N ILE A 336 -1.11 -26.25 22.49
CA ILE A 336 0.30 -26.05 22.12
C ILE A 336 1.22 -26.83 23.08
N MET A 337 0.99 -26.72 24.39
CA MET A 337 1.77 -27.47 25.39
C MET A 337 1.65 -28.99 25.22
N ARG A 338 0.49 -29.50 24.77
CA ARG A 338 0.34 -30.93 24.46
C ARG A 338 1.14 -31.32 23.21
N SER A 339 1.08 -30.53 22.14
CA SER A 339 1.83 -30.78 20.90
C SER A 339 3.34 -30.77 21.15
N ILE A 340 3.85 -29.79 21.91
CA ILE A 340 5.27 -29.72 22.28
C ILE A 340 5.69 -30.95 23.09
N LYS A 341 4.90 -31.36 24.10
CA LYS A 341 5.16 -32.60 24.86
C LYS A 341 5.15 -33.85 23.99
N GLN A 342 4.38 -33.87 22.91
CA GLN A 342 4.28 -35.01 22.00
C GLN A 342 5.48 -35.07 21.05
N MET A 343 5.99 -33.92 20.61
CA MET A 343 7.23 -33.81 19.84
C MET A 343 8.45 -34.22 20.67
N LEU A 344 8.56 -33.72 21.91
CA LEU A 344 9.64 -34.07 22.83
C LEU A 344 9.65 -35.54 23.30
N LYS A 345 8.56 -36.28 23.08
CA LYS A 345 8.50 -37.73 23.33
C LYS A 345 8.86 -38.58 22.10
N LYS A 346 8.96 -37.96 20.93
CA LYS A 346 9.29 -38.61 19.65
C LYS A 346 10.74 -38.34 19.21
N ALA A 347 11.39 -37.32 19.79
CA ALA A 347 12.83 -37.14 19.81
C ALA A 347 13.40 -37.92 21.00
#